data_AF-A0A7Z9Q0Z5-F1
#
_entry.id   AF-A0A7Z9Q0Z5-F1
#
_cell.length_a   1.000
_cell.length_b   1.000
_cell.length_c   1.000
_cell.angle_alpha   90.00
_cell.angle_beta   90.00
_cell.angle_gamma   90.00
#
_symmetry.space_group_name_H-M   'P 1'
#
loop_
_entity.id
_entity.type
_entity.pdbx_description
1 polymer ?
#
loop_
_entity_poly.entity_id
_entity_poly.type
_entity_poly.pdbx_seq_one_letter_code
_entity_poly.pdbx_strand_id
1 'polypeptide(L)'
;MSSSTLKPNQSLPADDSQSRVGGLFTRDGLTIAIVCLIGFALVFFRWFVKQGELSMDKPQDWGHSFVIPLIAGYMIWQRRDRIIATGTSIFWPALIPFALGILAYAYNLFLVRNHMLQGMSMILSLGSLVLLLLGAGAFRYLFLPIAYLVLMIPLADGIMLAVTFKLQLLASQGSWLMLNLIGSPFGWFSVDIDGNTLMILTSSGEVLPMNVAEACSGMRM
;
A
#
# COMPACT_ATOMS: atom_id res chain seq x y z
N MET A 1 55.99 -50.97 -27.75
CA MET A 1 55.00 -50.13 -28.46
C MET A 1 53.64 -50.45 -27.87
N SER A 2 53.21 -49.67 -26.87
CA SER A 2 51.90 -49.85 -26.22
C SER A 2 51.02 -48.68 -26.65
N SER A 3 50.00 -48.99 -27.45
CA SER A 3 49.03 -48.03 -27.96
C SER A 3 48.12 -47.55 -26.84
N SER A 4 48.26 -46.29 -26.41
CA SER A 4 47.33 -45.66 -25.48
C SER A 4 46.00 -45.39 -26.18
N THR A 5 44.96 -46.11 -25.78
CA THR A 5 43.58 -45.88 -26.18
C THR A 5 43.06 -44.59 -25.55
N LEU A 6 42.82 -43.58 -26.39
CA LEU A 6 42.12 -42.34 -26.03
C LEU A 6 40.67 -42.68 -25.64
N LYS A 7 40.28 -42.34 -24.40
CA LYS A 7 38.88 -42.41 -23.96
C LYS A 7 38.04 -41.36 -24.71
N PRO A 8 36.83 -41.68 -25.17
CA PRO A 8 35.98 -40.74 -25.87
C PRO A 8 35.40 -39.70 -24.90
N ASN A 9 35.64 -38.45 -25.22
CA ASN A 9 34.83 -37.26 -24.98
C ASN A 9 33.70 -37.42 -23.95
N GLN A 10 34.00 -37.13 -22.69
CA GLN A 10 32.96 -36.79 -21.71
C GLN A 10 32.33 -35.48 -22.16
N SER A 11 31.14 -35.56 -22.77
CA SER A 11 30.27 -34.41 -22.94
C SER A 11 30.07 -33.76 -21.57
N LEU A 12 30.62 -32.56 -21.39
CA LEU A 12 30.32 -31.69 -20.26
C LEU A 12 28.79 -31.71 -20.06
N PRO A 13 28.29 -31.91 -18.82
CA PRO A 13 26.85 -31.83 -18.59
C PRO A 13 26.38 -30.46 -19.10
N ALA A 14 25.39 -30.49 -20.00
CA ALA A 14 24.77 -29.29 -20.52
C ALA A 14 24.47 -28.36 -19.34
N ASP A 15 24.99 -27.15 -19.44
CA ASP A 15 24.92 -26.11 -18.43
C ASP A 15 23.44 -25.81 -18.10
N ASP A 16 22.90 -26.52 -17.10
CA ASP A 16 21.54 -26.38 -16.58
C ASP A 16 21.32 -25.03 -15.88
N SER A 17 22.31 -24.13 -15.93
CA SER A 17 22.15 -22.73 -15.59
C SER A 17 21.42 -21.94 -16.68
N GLN A 18 21.47 -22.36 -17.95
CA GLN A 18 20.81 -21.65 -19.05
C GLN A 18 19.28 -21.85 -19.06
N SER A 19 18.78 -22.99 -18.54
CA SER A 19 17.34 -23.25 -18.38
C SER A 19 16.67 -22.32 -17.35
N ARG A 20 17.46 -21.69 -16.47
CA ARG A 20 16.99 -20.84 -15.37
C ARG A 20 16.78 -19.37 -15.76
N VAL A 21 17.18 -18.95 -16.96
CA VAL A 21 17.18 -17.54 -17.40
C VAL A 21 15.84 -17.10 -17.99
N GLY A 22 15.00 -18.04 -18.44
CA GLY A 22 13.69 -17.76 -19.05
C GLY A 22 12.49 -18.44 -18.36
N GLY A 23 12.71 -19.06 -17.20
CA GLY A 23 11.77 -20.02 -16.60
C GLY A 23 10.33 -19.53 -16.49
N LEU A 24 10.09 -18.29 -16.06
CA LEU A 24 8.75 -17.74 -15.87
C LEU A 24 7.96 -17.52 -17.18
N PHE A 25 8.67 -17.33 -18.31
CA PHE A 25 8.07 -17.14 -19.63
C PHE A 25 7.91 -18.46 -20.40
N THR A 26 8.31 -19.59 -19.81
CA THR A 26 7.92 -20.91 -20.31
C THR A 26 6.50 -21.25 -19.86
N ARG A 27 5.82 -22.18 -20.56
CA ARG A 27 4.46 -22.61 -20.18
C ARG A 27 4.39 -23.07 -18.72
N ASP A 28 5.43 -23.77 -18.26
CA ASP A 28 5.50 -24.33 -16.91
C ASP A 28 5.78 -23.26 -15.85
N GLY A 29 6.59 -22.24 -16.16
CA GLY A 29 6.77 -21.11 -15.25
C GLY A 29 5.52 -20.24 -15.13
N LEU A 30 4.79 -20.07 -16.24
CA LEU A 30 3.53 -19.32 -16.24
C LEU A 30 2.45 -20.04 -15.40
N THR A 31 2.34 -21.37 -15.51
CA THR A 31 1.40 -22.14 -14.69
C THR A 31 1.75 -22.04 -13.20
N ILE A 32 3.02 -22.15 -12.83
CA ILE A 32 3.48 -21.96 -11.44
C ILE A 32 3.12 -20.55 -10.95
N ALA A 33 3.40 -19.51 -11.74
CA ALA A 33 3.09 -18.14 -11.37
C ALA A 33 1.58 -17.94 -11.15
N ILE A 34 0.73 -18.48 -12.04
CA ILE A 34 -0.73 -18.42 -11.90
C ILE A 34 -1.19 -19.15 -10.63
N VAL A 35 -0.70 -20.37 -10.38
CA VAL A 35 -1.06 -21.13 -9.17
C VAL A 35 -0.65 -20.38 -7.91
N CYS A 36 0.55 -19.80 -7.88
CA CYS A 36 1.01 -18.97 -6.75
C CYS A 36 0.12 -17.73 -6.55
N LEU A 37 -0.27 -17.04 -7.63
CA LEU A 37 -1.15 -15.87 -7.55
C LEU A 37 -2.57 -16.24 -7.09
N ILE A 38 -3.11 -17.37 -7.55
CA ILE A 38 -4.40 -17.90 -7.06
C ILE A 38 -4.29 -18.25 -5.59
N GLY A 39 -3.24 -18.97 -5.18
CA GLY A 39 -2.99 -19.30 -3.78
C GLY A 39 -2.88 -18.06 -2.89
N PHE A 40 -2.17 -17.04 -3.36
CA PHE A 40 -2.10 -15.73 -2.71
C PHE A 40 -3.48 -15.09 -2.57
N ALA A 41 -4.25 -14.99 -3.66
CA ALA A 41 -5.60 -14.42 -3.63
C ALA A 41 -6.53 -15.17 -2.67
N LEU A 42 -6.43 -16.51 -2.61
CA LEU A 42 -7.18 -17.34 -1.68
C LEU A 42 -6.76 -17.15 -0.23
N VAL A 43 -5.49 -16.91 0.09
CA VAL A 43 -5.07 -16.63 1.47
C VAL A 43 -5.58 -15.26 1.94
N PHE A 44 -5.51 -14.26 1.05
CA PHE A 44 -5.87 -12.87 1.38
C PHE A 44 -7.31 -12.50 1.02
N PHE A 45 -8.15 -13.45 0.60
CA PHE A 45 -9.52 -13.16 0.12
C PHE A 45 -10.36 -12.40 1.14
N ARG A 46 -10.26 -12.79 2.43
CA ARG A 46 -11.00 -12.14 3.53
C ARG A 46 -10.60 -10.68 3.66
N TRP A 47 -9.32 -10.39 3.48
CA TRP A 47 -8.80 -9.03 3.56
C TRP A 47 -9.31 -8.20 2.38
N PHE A 48 -9.28 -8.73 1.15
CA PHE A 48 -9.80 -8.02 -0.03
C PHE A 48 -11.30 -7.72 0.08
N VAL A 49 -12.11 -8.69 0.51
CA VAL A 49 -13.55 -8.48 0.74
C VAL A 49 -13.75 -7.38 1.79
N LYS A 50 -13.05 -7.47 2.93
CA LYS A 50 -13.22 -6.49 4.00
C LYS A 50 -12.76 -5.09 3.58
N GLN A 51 -11.68 -5.01 2.81
CA GLN A 51 -11.18 -3.77 2.27
C GLN A 51 -12.19 -3.14 1.30
N GLY A 52 -12.81 -3.96 0.44
CA GLY A 52 -13.87 -3.52 -0.46
C GLY A 52 -15.07 -2.96 0.29
N GLU A 53 -15.53 -3.64 1.34
CA GLU A 53 -16.61 -3.15 2.22
C GLU A 53 -16.24 -1.79 2.83
N LEU A 54 -15.06 -1.67 3.46
CA LEU A 54 -14.62 -0.43 4.10
C LEU A 54 -14.54 0.75 3.12
N SER A 55 -14.08 0.47 1.91
CA SER A 55 -13.93 1.50 0.87
C SER A 55 -15.27 1.92 0.28
N MET A 56 -16.28 1.04 0.30
CA MET A 56 -17.66 1.35 -0.09
C MET A 56 -18.41 2.11 1.01
N ASP A 57 -18.20 1.73 2.27
CA ASP A 57 -18.86 2.32 3.44
C ASP A 57 -18.32 3.73 3.76
N LYS A 58 -17.04 3.97 3.49
CA LYS A 58 -16.35 5.25 3.74
C LYS A 58 -15.68 5.76 2.46
N PRO A 59 -16.44 6.13 1.41
CA PRO A 59 -15.87 6.48 0.12
C PRO A 59 -15.01 7.75 0.16
N GLN A 60 -15.33 8.68 1.08
CA GLN A 60 -14.60 9.94 1.27
C GLN A 60 -13.19 9.70 1.84
N ASP A 61 -13.06 8.72 2.74
CA ASP A 61 -11.80 8.39 3.39
C ASP A 61 -10.99 7.39 2.57
N TRP A 62 -11.65 6.33 2.08
CA TRP A 62 -10.99 5.12 1.56
C TRP A 62 -11.40 4.72 0.14
N GLY A 63 -12.28 5.47 -0.53
CA GLY A 63 -12.72 5.14 -1.90
C GLY A 63 -11.57 5.12 -2.93
N HIS A 64 -10.50 5.86 -2.66
CA HIS A 64 -9.30 5.88 -3.49
C HIS A 64 -8.55 4.53 -3.54
N SER A 65 -8.79 3.63 -2.58
CA SER A 65 -8.17 2.30 -2.51
C SER A 65 -8.42 1.45 -3.77
N PHE A 66 -9.55 1.66 -4.47
CA PHE A 66 -9.86 0.96 -5.73
C PHE A 66 -9.01 1.44 -6.90
N VAL A 67 -8.59 2.71 -6.89
CA VAL A 67 -7.81 3.31 -7.98
C VAL A 67 -6.33 2.95 -7.87
N ILE A 68 -5.83 2.71 -6.65
CA ILE A 68 -4.41 2.46 -6.39
C ILE A 68 -3.86 1.23 -7.14
N PRO A 69 -4.53 0.06 -7.14
CA PRO A 69 -4.08 -1.09 -7.93
C PRO A 69 -3.98 -0.79 -9.43
N LEU A 70 -4.87 0.06 -9.97
CA LEU A 70 -4.84 0.47 -11.37
C LEU A 70 -3.61 1.34 -11.67
N ILE A 71 -3.30 2.28 -10.78
CA ILE A 71 -2.10 3.12 -10.89
C ILE A 71 -0.84 2.25 -10.78
N ALA A 72 -0.78 1.33 -9.81
CA ALA A 72 0.34 0.40 -9.68
C ALA A 72 0.52 -0.45 -10.96
N GLY A 73 -0.56 -0.97 -11.53
CA GLY A 73 -0.54 -1.68 -12.81
C GLY A 73 -0.02 -0.82 -13.96
N TYR A 74 -0.44 0.44 -14.03
CA TYR A 74 0.07 1.39 -15.03
C TYR A 74 1.57 1.68 -14.85
N MET A 75 2.07 1.79 -13.62
CA MET A 75 3.50 1.96 -13.35
C MET A 75 4.33 0.75 -13.80
N ILE A 76 3.78 -0.46 -13.67
CA ILE A 76 4.38 -1.69 -14.21
C ILE A 76 4.38 -1.63 -15.74
N TRP A 77 3.25 -1.25 -16.35
CA TRP A 77 3.11 -1.14 -17.80
C TRP A 77 4.13 -0.18 -18.43
N GLN A 78 4.40 0.96 -17.79
CA GLN A 78 5.39 1.93 -18.26
C GLN A 78 6.81 1.36 -18.31
N ARG A 79 7.14 0.36 -17.48
CA ARG A 79 8.48 -0.23 -17.37
C ARG A 79 8.57 -1.65 -17.92
N ARG A 80 7.51 -2.15 -18.57
CA ARG A 80 7.40 -3.55 -19.05
C ARG A 80 8.59 -3.98 -19.90
N ASP A 81 9.05 -3.13 -20.81
CA ASP A 81 10.15 -3.47 -21.73
C ASP A 81 11.46 -3.69 -20.96
N ARG A 82 11.71 -2.87 -19.92
CA ARG A 82 12.88 -3.02 -19.04
C ARG A 82 12.78 -4.25 -18.14
N ILE A 83 11.57 -4.56 -17.65
CA ILE A 83 11.32 -5.74 -16.82
C ILE A 83 11.59 -7.01 -17.64
N ILE A 84 11.04 -7.09 -18.85
CA ILE A 84 11.22 -8.22 -19.76
C ILE A 84 12.70 -8.36 -20.16
N ALA A 85 13.37 -7.25 -20.50
CA ALA A 85 14.78 -7.27 -20.91
C ALA A 85 15.76 -7.70 -19.80
N THR A 86 15.38 -7.58 -18.52
CA THR A 86 16.26 -7.97 -17.40
C THR A 86 16.33 -9.49 -17.21
N GLY A 87 15.34 -10.23 -17.74
CA GLY A 87 15.20 -11.66 -17.46
C GLY A 87 14.65 -11.95 -16.07
N THR A 88 14.17 -13.17 -15.86
CA THR A 88 13.61 -13.63 -14.58
C THR A 88 14.53 -14.67 -13.96
N SER A 89 14.83 -14.54 -12.67
CA SER A 89 15.58 -15.55 -11.91
C SER A 89 14.90 -15.84 -10.58
N ILE A 90 14.81 -17.11 -10.20
CA ILE A 90 14.26 -17.48 -8.89
C ILE A 90 15.20 -17.00 -7.78
N PHE A 91 14.67 -16.23 -6.83
CA PHE A 91 15.43 -15.72 -5.69
C PHE A 91 14.96 -16.37 -4.39
N TRP A 92 15.49 -17.55 -4.09
CA TRP A 92 15.17 -18.35 -2.91
C TRP A 92 15.19 -17.60 -1.56
N PRO A 93 16.10 -16.64 -1.30
CA PRO A 93 16.07 -15.91 -0.05
C PRO A 93 14.77 -15.11 0.20
N ALA A 94 13.99 -14.78 -0.84
CA ALA A 94 12.68 -14.14 -0.68
C ALA A 94 11.61 -15.05 -0.06
N LEU A 95 11.87 -16.36 0.07
CA LEU A 95 10.97 -17.26 0.79
C LEU A 95 10.85 -16.89 2.28
N ILE A 96 11.93 -16.34 2.87
CA ILE A 96 11.94 -15.91 4.28
C ILE A 96 10.94 -14.76 4.51
N PRO A 97 11.04 -13.59 3.84
CA PRO A 97 10.07 -12.51 4.03
C PRO A 97 8.67 -12.90 3.54
N PHE A 98 8.54 -13.82 2.56
CA PHE A 98 7.24 -14.37 2.16
C PHE A 98 6.57 -15.12 3.32
N ALA A 99 7.28 -16.08 3.93
CA ALA A 99 6.78 -16.85 5.06
C ALA A 99 6.47 -15.94 6.26
N LEU A 100 7.34 -14.96 6.55
CA LEU A 100 7.07 -13.95 7.59
C LEU A 100 5.81 -13.15 7.31
N GLY A 101 5.56 -12.74 6.06
CA GLY A 101 4.32 -12.04 5.69
C GLY A 101 3.07 -12.89 5.93
N ILE A 102 3.11 -14.18 5.59
CA ILE A 102 1.99 -15.10 5.83
C ILE A 102 1.77 -15.33 7.33
N LEU A 103 2.84 -15.55 8.10
CA LEU A 103 2.76 -15.72 9.55
C LEU A 103 2.27 -14.45 10.25
N ALA A 104 2.75 -13.28 9.83
CA ALA A 104 2.30 -11.99 10.32
C ALA A 104 0.82 -11.76 9.97
N TYR A 105 0.36 -12.12 8.79
CA TYR A 105 -1.05 -12.04 8.43
C TYR A 105 -1.91 -12.92 9.35
N ALA A 106 -1.52 -14.18 9.57
CA ALA A 106 -2.22 -15.08 10.49
C ALA A 106 -2.25 -14.52 11.93
N TYR A 107 -1.12 -14.02 12.42
CA TYR A 107 -1.03 -13.38 13.73
C TYR A 107 -1.96 -12.17 13.85
N ASN A 108 -1.98 -11.30 12.85
CA ASN A 108 -2.85 -10.12 12.82
C ASN A 108 -4.32 -10.46 12.58
N LEU A 109 -4.63 -11.62 12.00
CA LEU A 109 -5.99 -12.10 11.81
C LEU A 109 -6.57 -12.69 13.09
N PHE A 110 -5.81 -13.53 13.81
CA PHE A 110 -6.33 -14.27 14.95
C PHE A 110 -6.09 -13.61 16.31
N LEU A 111 -4.92 -12.97 16.51
CA LEU A 111 -4.52 -12.39 17.80
C LEU A 111 -4.80 -10.88 17.85
N VAL A 112 -4.14 -10.10 16.98
CA VAL A 112 -4.19 -8.63 17.06
C VAL A 112 -5.51 -8.07 16.52
N ARG A 113 -6.11 -8.74 15.52
CA ARG A 113 -7.33 -8.33 14.83
C ARG A 113 -7.23 -6.90 14.24
N ASN A 114 -6.05 -6.54 13.75
CA ASN A 114 -5.78 -5.21 13.19
C ASN A 114 -5.74 -5.28 11.65
N HIS A 115 -6.69 -4.62 10.99
CA HIS A 115 -6.85 -4.66 9.55
C HIS A 115 -5.73 -3.95 8.78
N MET A 116 -5.18 -2.87 9.32
CA MET A 116 -4.03 -2.15 8.75
C MET A 116 -2.81 -3.08 8.71
N LEU A 117 -2.49 -3.75 9.82
CA LEU A 117 -1.37 -4.68 9.89
C LEU A 117 -1.56 -5.90 8.99
N GLN A 118 -2.79 -6.40 8.86
CA GLN A 118 -3.11 -7.45 7.88
C GLN A 118 -2.79 -7.01 6.45
N GLY A 119 -3.10 -5.76 6.09
CA GLY A 119 -2.76 -5.17 4.78
C GLY A 119 -1.25 -5.07 4.57
N MET A 120 -0.50 -4.64 5.59
CA MET A 120 0.96 -4.56 5.53
C MET A 120 1.59 -5.95 5.32
N SER A 121 1.06 -6.97 6.01
CA SER A 121 1.46 -8.36 5.79
C SER A 121 1.15 -8.86 4.37
N MET A 122 0.00 -8.48 3.81
CA MET A 122 -0.36 -8.79 2.42
C MET A 122 0.63 -8.21 1.42
N ILE A 123 0.99 -6.93 1.56
CA ILE A 123 1.97 -6.29 0.67
C ILE A 123 3.36 -6.89 0.82
N LEU A 124 3.79 -7.21 2.04
CA LEU A 124 5.05 -7.90 2.29
C LEU A 124 5.08 -9.26 1.59
N SER A 125 4.00 -10.05 1.72
CA SER A 125 3.87 -11.34 1.03
C SER A 125 3.85 -11.19 -0.49
N LEU A 126 3.12 -10.20 -1.03
CA LEU A 126 3.07 -9.94 -2.48
C LEU A 126 4.45 -9.54 -3.01
N GLY A 127 5.11 -8.59 -2.35
CA GLY A 127 6.46 -8.14 -2.71
C GLY A 127 7.46 -9.28 -2.68
N SER A 128 7.40 -10.12 -1.64
CA SER A 128 8.27 -11.29 -1.51
C SER A 128 7.98 -12.35 -2.55
N LEU A 129 6.72 -12.58 -2.91
CA LEU A 129 6.33 -13.52 -3.97
C LEU A 129 6.85 -13.05 -5.34
N VAL A 130 6.69 -11.76 -5.64
CA VAL A 130 7.22 -11.16 -6.87
C VAL A 130 8.74 -11.23 -6.90
N LEU A 131 9.41 -10.91 -5.79
CA LEU A 131 10.87 -11.01 -5.67
C LEU A 131 11.35 -12.46 -5.83
N LEU A 132 10.64 -13.44 -5.25
CA LEU A 132 10.94 -14.86 -5.36
C LEU A 132 10.87 -15.34 -6.81
N LEU A 133 9.83 -14.93 -7.56
CA LEU A 133 9.57 -15.40 -8.92
C LEU A 133 10.41 -14.68 -9.98
N LEU A 134 10.57 -13.36 -9.85
CA LEU A 134 11.24 -12.53 -10.88
C LEU A 134 12.70 -12.21 -10.53
N GLY A 135 13.07 -12.30 -9.25
CA GLY A 135 14.42 -12.00 -8.78
C GLY A 135 14.68 -10.52 -8.55
N ALA A 136 15.80 -10.21 -7.87
CA ALA A 136 16.15 -8.85 -7.46
C ALA A 136 16.34 -7.88 -8.65
N GLY A 137 16.84 -8.39 -9.78
CA GLY A 137 17.09 -7.58 -10.98
C GLY A 137 15.82 -6.95 -11.55
N ALA A 138 14.75 -7.73 -11.70
CA ALA A 138 13.45 -7.22 -12.15
C ALA A 138 12.69 -6.52 -11.01
N PHE A 139 12.83 -7.00 -9.77
CA PHE A 139 12.13 -6.44 -8.61
C PHE A 139 12.43 -4.96 -8.37
N ARG A 140 13.63 -4.45 -8.69
CA ARG A 140 13.94 -3.01 -8.57
C ARG A 140 12.99 -2.10 -9.36
N TYR A 141 12.41 -2.59 -10.46
CA TYR A 141 11.43 -1.85 -11.25
C TYR A 141 10.00 -1.99 -10.70
N LEU A 142 9.75 -3.06 -9.93
CA LEU A 142 8.46 -3.39 -9.32
C LEU A 142 8.34 -2.90 -7.88
N PHE A 143 9.46 -2.58 -7.23
CA PHE A 143 9.50 -2.09 -5.86
C PHE A 143 8.58 -0.88 -5.65
N LEU A 144 8.68 0.12 -6.52
CA LEU A 144 7.86 1.32 -6.43
C LEU A 144 6.36 1.02 -6.64
N PRO A 145 5.93 0.31 -7.71
CA PRO A 145 4.54 -0.13 -7.85
C PRO A 145 3.99 -0.91 -6.64
N ILE A 146 4.79 -1.82 -6.07
CA ILE A 146 4.37 -2.64 -4.93
C ILE A 146 4.30 -1.81 -3.66
N ALA A 147 5.28 -0.94 -3.41
CA ALA A 147 5.26 0.00 -2.29
C ALA A 147 4.08 0.98 -2.38
N TYR A 148 3.69 1.38 -3.59
CA TYR A 148 2.55 2.26 -3.83
C TYR A 148 1.23 1.63 -3.37
N LEU A 149 1.09 0.30 -3.39
CA LEU A 149 -0.09 -0.40 -2.86
C LEU A 149 -0.34 -0.14 -1.37
N VAL A 150 0.68 0.30 -0.60
CA VAL A 150 0.52 0.63 0.83
C VAL A 150 -0.53 1.72 1.01
N LEU A 151 -0.62 2.64 0.06
CA LEU A 151 -1.59 3.73 0.09
C LEU A 151 -3.04 3.23 0.03
N MET A 152 -3.29 1.98 -0.39
CA MET A 152 -4.66 1.46 -0.43
C MET A 152 -5.11 0.95 0.93
N ILE A 153 -4.18 0.71 1.87
CA ILE A 153 -4.47 0.14 3.18
C ILE A 153 -5.04 1.25 4.08
N PRO A 154 -6.22 1.04 4.70
CA PRO A 154 -6.77 2.00 5.64
C PRO A 154 -5.88 2.10 6.87
N LEU A 155 -5.62 3.33 7.29
CA LEU A 155 -4.94 3.60 8.55
C LEU A 155 -5.85 3.21 9.72
N ALA A 156 -5.23 2.77 10.81
CA ALA A 156 -5.95 2.49 12.04
C ALA A 156 -6.64 3.75 12.58
N ASP A 157 -7.90 3.63 12.99
CA ASP A 157 -8.73 4.76 13.45
C ASP A 157 -8.06 5.58 14.55
N GLY A 158 -7.31 4.94 15.47
CA GLY A 158 -6.57 5.65 16.51
C GLY A 158 -5.46 6.56 15.98
N ILE A 159 -4.77 6.14 14.91
CA ILE A 159 -3.75 6.96 14.25
C ILE A 159 -4.42 8.11 13.49
N MET A 160 -5.48 7.79 12.74
CA MET A 160 -6.28 8.79 12.01
C MET A 160 -6.76 9.88 12.96
N LEU A 161 -7.49 9.51 14.02
CA LEU A 161 -8.04 10.46 14.98
C LEU A 161 -6.96 11.32 15.65
N ALA A 162 -5.83 10.72 16.05
CA ALA A 162 -4.76 11.45 16.70
C ALA A 162 -4.12 12.50 15.78
N VAL A 163 -3.99 12.20 14.49
CA VAL A 163 -3.43 13.12 13.49
C VAL A 163 -4.47 14.18 13.11
N THR A 164 -5.70 13.77 12.76
CA THR A 164 -6.76 14.70 12.32
C THR A 164 -7.13 15.69 13.41
N PHE A 165 -7.17 15.26 14.67
CA PHE A 165 -7.48 16.16 15.79
C PHE A 165 -6.41 17.26 15.95
N LYS A 166 -5.12 16.90 15.84
CA LYS A 166 -4.03 17.89 15.88
C LYS A 166 -4.11 18.88 14.73
N LEU A 167 -4.42 18.40 13.53
CA LEU A 167 -4.61 19.24 12.35
C LEU A 167 -5.82 20.18 12.52
N GLN A 168 -6.91 19.68 13.09
CA GLN A 168 -8.10 20.50 13.39
C GLN A 168 -7.80 21.59 14.42
N LEU A 169 -7.05 21.31 15.48
CA LEU A 169 -6.64 22.33 16.45
C LEU A 169 -5.78 23.43 15.79
N LEU A 170 -4.82 23.04 14.95
CA LEU A 170 -3.99 24.00 14.22
C LEU A 170 -4.83 24.85 13.26
N ALA A 171 -5.77 24.22 12.53
CA ALA A 171 -6.70 24.92 11.64
C ALA A 171 -7.62 25.87 12.42
N SER A 172 -8.07 25.46 13.61
CA SER A 172 -8.93 26.27 14.47
C SER A 172 -8.18 27.48 15.00
N GLN A 173 -6.94 27.31 15.48
CA GLN A 173 -6.08 28.41 15.93
C GLN A 173 -5.76 29.39 14.80
N GLY A 174 -5.43 28.88 13.61
CA GLY A 174 -5.19 29.72 12.43
C GLY A 174 -6.42 30.51 12.00
N SER A 175 -7.59 29.86 12.02
CA SER A 175 -8.88 30.50 11.70
C SER A 175 -9.26 31.56 12.74
N TRP A 176 -9.13 31.25 14.04
CA TRP A 176 -9.35 32.20 15.13
C TRP A 176 -8.48 33.45 14.97
N LEU A 177 -7.18 33.27 14.66
CA LEU A 177 -6.26 34.38 14.45
C LEU A 177 -6.69 35.25 13.26
N MET A 178 -6.93 34.63 12.10
CA MET A 178 -7.33 35.36 10.88
C MET A 178 -8.67 36.08 11.06
N LEU A 179 -9.65 35.43 11.68
CA LEU A 179 -10.97 36.02 11.91
C LEU A 179 -10.91 37.18 12.90
N ASN A 180 -10.13 37.08 13.99
CA ASN A 180 -9.97 38.21 14.90
C ASN A 180 -9.16 39.35 14.30
N LEU A 181 -8.18 39.08 13.44
CA LEU A 181 -7.43 40.14 12.74
C LEU A 181 -8.33 40.95 11.78
N ILE A 182 -9.36 40.34 11.20
CA ILE A 182 -10.28 40.99 10.27
C ILE A 182 -11.50 41.58 10.99
N GLY A 183 -12.09 40.87 11.94
CA GLY A 183 -13.35 41.26 12.59
C GLY A 183 -13.17 42.24 13.75
N SER A 184 -12.22 41.94 14.65
CA SER A 184 -12.06 42.66 15.92
C SER A 184 -11.71 44.15 15.75
N PRO A 185 -10.77 44.55 14.86
CA PRO A 185 -10.43 45.96 14.67
C PRO A 185 -11.58 46.83 14.15
N PHE A 186 -12.53 46.23 13.41
CA PHE A 186 -13.68 46.94 12.82
C PHE A 186 -14.98 46.76 13.63
N GLY A 187 -14.95 45.96 14.72
CA GLY A 187 -16.10 45.72 15.59
C GLY A 187 -17.25 44.96 14.93
N TRP A 188 -17.02 44.25 13.82
CA TRP A 188 -18.07 43.52 13.11
C TRP A 188 -18.48 42.23 13.83
N PHE A 189 -17.49 41.50 14.32
CA PHE A 189 -17.64 40.26 15.07
C PHE A 189 -16.34 39.98 15.84
N SER A 190 -16.44 39.25 16.95
CA SER A 190 -15.30 38.67 17.66
C SER A 190 -15.42 37.16 17.68
N VAL A 191 -14.29 36.46 17.75
CA VAL A 191 -14.28 35.00 17.73
C VAL A 191 -13.51 34.48 18.92
N ASP A 192 -14.13 33.60 19.69
CA ASP A 192 -13.47 32.81 20.71
C ASP A 192 -13.25 31.37 20.22
N ILE A 193 -12.33 30.65 20.84
CA ILE A 193 -11.96 29.29 20.46
C ILE A 193 -12.06 28.34 21.64
N ASP A 194 -12.86 27.29 21.48
CA ASP A 194 -12.95 26.17 22.43
C ASP A 194 -12.59 24.87 21.70
N GLY A 195 -11.36 24.40 21.92
CA GLY A 195 -10.81 23.24 21.24
C GLY A 195 -10.78 23.41 19.71
N ASN A 196 -11.62 22.64 19.02
CA ASN A 196 -11.79 22.70 17.55
C ASN A 196 -13.06 23.44 17.10
N THR A 197 -13.74 24.15 18.01
CA THR A 197 -14.97 24.89 17.73
C THR A 197 -14.69 26.39 17.88
N LEU A 198 -15.10 27.15 16.87
CA LEU A 198 -15.03 28.61 16.87
C LEU A 198 -16.39 29.16 17.32
N MET A 199 -16.37 30.04 18.32
CA MET A 199 -17.55 30.73 18.84
C MET A 199 -17.56 32.15 18.28
N ILE A 200 -18.37 32.38 17.24
CA ILE A 200 -18.47 33.71 16.64
C ILE A 200 -19.52 34.52 17.39
N LEU A 201 -19.12 35.65 17.97
CA LEU A 201 -19.99 36.63 18.58
C LEU A 201 -20.28 37.73 17.56
N THR A 202 -21.53 37.79 17.10
CA THR A 202 -21.97 38.82 16.16
C THR A 202 -22.36 40.09 16.93
N SER A 203 -22.31 41.25 16.26
CA SER A 203 -22.79 42.54 16.83
C SER A 203 -24.26 42.53 17.31
N SER A 204 -25.07 41.57 16.86
CA SER A 204 -26.43 41.30 17.35
C SER A 204 -26.49 40.59 18.71
N GLY A 205 -25.35 40.15 19.26
CA GLY A 205 -25.26 39.38 20.51
C GLY A 205 -25.49 37.87 20.36
N GLU A 206 -25.67 37.38 19.13
CA GLU A 206 -25.82 35.95 18.83
C GLU A 206 -24.45 35.25 18.81
N VAL A 207 -24.39 34.07 19.45
CA VAL A 207 -23.21 33.19 19.45
C VAL A 207 -23.45 32.05 18.47
N LEU A 208 -22.65 32.00 17.40
CA LEU A 208 -22.71 30.93 16.40
C LEU A 208 -21.53 29.97 16.61
N PRO A 209 -21.78 28.74 17.11
CA PRO A 209 -20.75 27.72 17.21
C PRO A 209 -20.49 27.09 15.84
N MET A 210 -19.24 27.10 15.40
CA MET A 210 -18.81 26.42 14.17
C MET A 210 -17.69 25.43 14.45
N ASN A 211 -17.96 24.15 14.27
CA ASN A 211 -16.96 23.12 14.41
C ASN A 211 -16.08 23.06 13.15
N VAL A 212 -14.78 23.26 13.33
CA VAL A 212 -13.81 23.27 12.23
C VAL A 212 -13.72 21.89 11.57
N ALA A 213 -13.93 20.81 12.32
CA ALA A 213 -14.02 19.47 11.75
C ALA A 213 -15.16 19.36 10.74
N GLU A 214 -16.31 19.96 11.03
CA GLU A 214 -17.48 19.88 10.15
C GLU A 214 -17.33 20.78 8.92
N ALA A 215 -16.81 21.99 9.11
CA ALA A 215 -16.53 22.93 8.04
C ALA A 215 -15.42 22.45 7.08
N CYS A 216 -14.38 21.79 7.60
CA CYS A 216 -13.25 21.29 6.80
C CYS A 216 -13.46 19.88 6.24
N SER A 217 -14.40 19.09 6.78
CA SER A 217 -14.70 17.74 6.27
C SER A 217 -15.52 17.77 4.97
N GLY A 218 -15.90 18.95 4.47
CA GLY A 218 -16.41 19.20 3.12
C GLY A 218 -17.74 18.55 2.74
N MET A 219 -18.31 17.65 3.55
CA MET A 219 -19.50 16.86 3.22
C MET A 219 -20.31 16.47 4.47
N ARG A 220 -20.56 17.42 5.38
CA ARG A 220 -21.57 17.24 6.43
C ARG A 220 -22.78 18.11 6.09
N MET A 221 -23.60 17.59 5.18
CA MET A 221 -25.02 17.90 5.05
C MET A 221 -25.77 16.57 4.97
#